data_AF-A0A2N5FPX7-F1
#
_entry.id   AF-A0A2N5FPX7-F1
#
_cell.length_a   1.000
_cell.length_b   1.000
_cell.length_c   1.000
_cell.angle_alpha   90.00
_cell.angle_beta   90.00
_cell.angle_gamma   90.00
#
_symmetry.space_group_name_H-M   'P 1'
#
loop_
_entity.id
_entity.type
_entity.pdbx_description
1 polymer ?
#
loop_
_entity_poly.entity_id
_entity_poly.type
_entity_poly.pdbx_seq_one_letter_code
_entity_poly.pdbx_strand_id
1 'polypeptide(L)'
;MDFFEAMETMRKGIPVESLVSYTTYEMSKEGLLAEGILVPFEHLTVEEANGEWRKVTIIQTLEALRNLSDDQVQQLLKESVIHYKFRVTRKEKI
;
A
#
# COMPACT_ATOMS: atom_id res chain seq x y z
N MET A 1 -0.26 -10.32 -7.35
CA MET A 1 -1.48 -10.37 -8.18
C MET A 1 -1.24 -9.51 -9.40
N ASP A 2 -1.90 -9.81 -10.53
CA ASP A 2 -1.80 -8.99 -11.73
C ASP A 2 -2.70 -7.75 -11.65
N PHE A 3 -2.62 -6.87 -12.65
CA PHE A 3 -3.38 -5.62 -12.69
C PHE A 3 -4.90 -5.84 -12.70
N PHE A 4 -5.40 -6.86 -13.41
CA PHE A 4 -6.84 -7.11 -13.47
C PHE A 4 -7.37 -7.61 -12.12
N GLU A 5 -6.64 -8.50 -11.47
CA GLU A 5 -6.94 -8.96 -10.12
C GLU A 5 -6.89 -7.80 -9.10
N ALA A 6 -5.94 -6.88 -9.25
CA ALA A 6 -5.82 -5.68 -8.42
C ALA A 6 -7.04 -4.76 -8.59
N MET A 7 -7.45 -4.49 -9.83
CA MET A 7 -8.64 -3.68 -10.15
C MET A 7 -9.93 -4.28 -9.57
N GLU A 8 -10.13 -5.58 -9.71
CA GLU A 8 -11.30 -6.27 -9.14
C GLU A 8 -11.25 -6.32 -7.61
N THR A 9 -10.06 -6.38 -7.01
CA THR A 9 -9.87 -6.29 -5.56
C THR A 9 -10.23 -4.89 -5.05
N MET A 10 -9.77 -3.82 -5.71
CA MET A 10 -10.12 -2.44 -5.37
C MET A 10 -11.62 -2.18 -5.51
N ARG A 11 -12.28 -2.73 -6.54
CA ARG A 11 -13.73 -2.65 -6.71
C ARG A 11 -14.52 -3.29 -5.57
N LYS A 12 -13.95 -4.28 -4.88
CA LYS A 12 -14.52 -4.90 -3.68
C LYS A 12 -14.27 -4.08 -2.41
N GLY A 13 -13.68 -2.89 -2.53
CA GLY A 13 -13.34 -2.01 -1.41
C GLY A 13 -12.09 -2.45 -0.65
N ILE A 14 -11.26 -3.30 -1.24
CA ILE A 14 -10.01 -3.75 -0.62
C ILE A 14 -8.84 -2.99 -1.26
N PRO A 15 -8.09 -2.18 -0.48
CA PRO A 15 -6.93 -1.48 -0.99
C PRO A 15 -5.83 -2.44 -1.47
N VAL A 16 -5.08 -2.01 -2.47
CA VAL A 16 -3.94 -2.74 -3.03
C VAL A 16 -2.74 -1.81 -3.12
N GLU A 17 -1.54 -2.37 -3.11
CA GLU A 17 -0.31 -1.62 -3.30
C GLU A 17 0.41 -2.13 -4.56
N SER A 18 0.87 -1.19 -5.38
CA SER A 18 1.77 -1.47 -6.49
C SER A 18 3.16 -1.78 -5.96
N LEU A 19 3.75 -2.92 -6.34
CA LEU A 19 5.13 -3.26 -5.96
C LEU A 19 6.18 -2.54 -6.80
N VAL A 20 5.76 -1.77 -7.81
CA VAL A 20 6.62 -0.93 -8.66
C VAL A 20 6.86 0.42 -8.00
N SER A 21 5.78 1.10 -7.61
CA SER A 21 5.82 2.46 -7.04
C SER A 21 5.71 2.48 -5.52
N TYR A 22 5.31 1.36 -4.90
CA TYR A 22 4.94 1.26 -3.49
C TYR A 22 3.79 2.21 -3.10
N THR A 23 2.97 2.58 -4.07
CA THR A 23 1.79 3.41 -3.87
C THR A 23 0.58 2.51 -3.58
N THR A 24 -0.15 2.86 -2.54
CA THR A 24 -1.43 2.26 -2.18
C THR A 24 -2.54 2.91 -2.98
N TYR A 25 -3.36 2.07 -3.59
CA TYR A 25 -4.50 2.45 -4.38
C TYR A 25 -5.78 1.83 -3.82
N GLU A 26 -6.86 2.61 -3.89
CA GLU A 26 -8.21 2.17 -3.53
C GLU A 26 -9.23 2.75 -4.50
N MET A 27 -10.40 2.09 -4.62
CA MET A 27 -11.49 2.59 -5.45
C MET A 27 -12.55 3.24 -4.56
N SER A 28 -12.82 4.52 -4.80
CA SER A 28 -13.93 5.24 -4.19
C SER A 28 -15.12 5.34 -5.14
N LYS A 29 -16.23 5.95 -4.68
CA LYS A 29 -17.37 6.27 -5.55
C LYS A 29 -17.03 7.32 -6.62
N GLU A 30 -16.02 8.14 -6.35
CA GLU A 30 -15.63 9.28 -7.20
C GLU A 30 -14.55 8.88 -8.21
N GLY A 31 -13.82 7.79 -7.94
CA GLY A 31 -12.77 7.27 -8.81
C GLY A 31 -11.62 6.64 -8.04
N LEU A 32 -10.48 6.52 -8.72
CA LEU A 32 -9.25 5.98 -8.18
C LEU A 32 -8.64 6.94 -7.15
N LEU A 33 -8.33 6.44 -5.96
CA LEU A 33 -7.56 7.15 -4.96
C LEU A 33 -6.15 6.57 -4.91
N ALA A 34 -5.13 7.42 -4.91
CA ALA A 34 -3.75 7.07 -4.64
C ALA A 34 -3.36 7.70 -3.28
N GLU A 35 -2.99 6.86 -2.31
CA GLU A 35 -2.73 7.30 -0.92
C GLU A 35 -3.87 8.16 -0.34
N GLY A 36 -5.13 7.83 -0.69
CA GLY A 36 -6.32 8.57 -0.25
C GLY A 36 -6.61 9.87 -1.02
N ILE A 37 -5.82 10.20 -2.04
CA ILE A 37 -6.02 11.40 -2.88
C ILE A 37 -6.66 10.97 -4.20
N LEU A 38 -7.76 11.65 -4.60
CA LEU A 38 -8.42 11.40 -5.87
C LEU A 38 -7.50 11.77 -7.04
N VAL A 39 -7.23 10.78 -7.89
CA VAL A 39 -6.36 10.91 -9.06
C VAL A 39 -7.07 10.41 -10.32
N PRO A 40 -6.70 10.95 -11.50
CA PRO A 40 -7.13 10.38 -12.77
C PRO A 40 -6.55 8.97 -12.97
N PHE A 41 -7.22 8.12 -13.75
CA PHE A 41 -6.74 6.76 -14.03
C PHE A 41 -5.39 6.73 -14.75
N GLU A 42 -5.09 7.78 -15.52
CA GLU A 42 -3.82 8.01 -16.20
C GLU A 42 -2.63 8.17 -15.22
N HIS A 43 -2.89 8.31 -13.93
CA HIS A 43 -1.86 8.22 -12.89
C HIS A 43 -1.20 6.83 -12.85
N LEU A 44 -1.95 5.78 -13.21
CA LEU A 44 -1.41 4.42 -13.31
C LEU A 44 -0.51 4.32 -14.54
N THR A 45 0.79 4.19 -14.29
CA THR A 45 1.78 4.06 -15.36
C THR A 45 1.67 2.71 -16.06
N VAL A 46 2.16 2.63 -17.29
CA VAL A 46 2.27 1.35 -18.03
C VAL A 46 3.13 0.34 -17.27
N GLU A 47 4.13 0.83 -16.52
CA GLU A 47 5.01 0.00 -15.70
C GLU A 47 4.26 -0.63 -14.53
N GLU A 48 3.41 0.14 -13.84
CA GLU A 48 2.53 -0.38 -12.79
C GLU A 48 1.47 -1.35 -13.34
N ALA A 49 0.88 -1.05 -14.50
CA ALA A 49 -0.10 -1.92 -15.14
C ALA A 49 0.48 -3.29 -15.54
N ASN A 50 1.78 -3.36 -15.82
CA ASN A 50 2.49 -4.62 -16.10
C ASN A 50 3.21 -5.20 -14.87
N GLY A 51 3.17 -4.49 -13.74
CA GLY A 51 3.83 -4.84 -12.50
C GLY A 51 3.02 -5.80 -11.62
N GLU A 52 3.61 -6.17 -10.49
CA GLU A 52 2.95 -6.96 -9.46
C GLU A 52 2.27 -6.07 -8.42
N TRP A 53 1.17 -6.59 -7.88
CA TRP A 53 0.35 -5.92 -6.88
C TRP A 53 0.16 -6.82 -5.66
N ARG A 54 -0.02 -6.22 -4.48
CA ARG A 54 -0.37 -6.94 -3.24
C ARG A 54 -1.59 -6.32 -2.56
N LYS A 55 -2.35 -7.13 -1.81
CA LYS A 55 -3.43 -6.61 -0.95
C LYS A 55 -2.80 -5.94 0.25
N VAL A 56 -3.38 -4.82 0.69
CA VAL A 56 -2.96 -4.18 1.93
C VAL A 56 -4.14 -4.00 2.86
N THR A 57 -3.89 -4.22 4.15
CA THR A 57 -4.86 -4.01 5.22
C THR A 57 -4.56 -2.66 5.84
N ILE A 58 -5.48 -1.70 5.67
CA ILE A 58 -5.35 -0.38 6.30
C ILE A 58 -6.07 -0.40 7.65
N ILE A 59 -5.32 -0.21 8.73
CA ILE A 59 -5.88 -0.10 10.08
C ILE A 59 -6.16 1.37 10.34
N GLN A 60 -7.43 1.76 10.21
CA GLN A 60 -7.85 3.16 10.35
C GLN A 60 -8.23 3.54 11.79
N THR A 61 -8.48 2.57 12.67
CA THR A 61 -8.95 2.83 14.03
C THR A 61 -8.14 2.08 15.08
N LEU A 62 -8.03 2.67 16.27
CA LEU A 62 -7.42 2.01 17.44
C LEU A 62 -8.18 0.75 17.86
N GLU A 63 -9.48 0.69 17.60
CA GLU A 63 -10.30 -0.49 17.87
C GLU A 63 -9.95 -1.62 16.91
N ALA A 64 -9.80 -1.34 15.61
CA ALA A 64 -9.34 -2.31 14.63
C ALA A 64 -7.94 -2.84 14.97
N LEU A 65 -7.04 -1.97 15.46
CA LEU A 65 -5.72 -2.38 15.94
C LEU A 65 -5.80 -3.34 17.15
N ARG A 66 -6.65 -3.01 18.13
CA ARG A 66 -6.83 -3.80 19.36
C ARG A 66 -7.49 -5.15 19.14
N ASN A 67 -8.22 -5.30 18.04
CA ASN A 67 -8.86 -6.56 17.65
C ASN A 67 -7.90 -7.53 16.94
N LEU A 68 -6.64 -7.14 16.73
CA LEU A 68 -5.61 -8.02 16.17
C LEU A 68 -4.93 -8.80 17.29
N SER A 69 -4.52 -10.03 16.98
CA SER A 69 -3.66 -10.80 17.88
C SER A 69 -2.25 -10.22 17.93
N ASP A 70 -1.51 -10.52 19.00
CA ASP A 70 -0.11 -10.11 19.14
C ASP A 70 0.74 -10.54 17.93
N ASP A 71 0.52 -11.74 17.39
CA ASP A 71 1.19 -12.24 16.20
C ASP A 71 0.89 -11.39 14.95
N GLN A 72 -0.38 -10.98 14.78
CA GLN A 72 -0.78 -10.11 13.66
C GLN A 72 -0.17 -8.71 13.79
N VAL A 73 -0.11 -8.17 15.01
CA VAL A 73 0.54 -6.88 15.29
C VAL A 73 2.05 -6.96 15.00
N GLN A 74 2.73 -8.04 15.42
CA GLN A 74 4.15 -8.23 15.14
C GLN A 74 4.44 -8.37 13.64
N GLN A 75 3.58 -9.09 12.92
CA GLN A 75 3.71 -9.22 11.46
C GLN A 75 3.54 -7.87 10.76
N LEU A 76 2.52 -7.08 11.14
CA LEU A 76 2.31 -5.73 10.60
C LEU A 76 3.51 -4.80 10.86
N LEU A 77 4.06 -4.84 12.08
CA LEU A 77 5.26 -4.06 12.42
C LEU A 77 6.44 -4.48 11.53
N LYS A 78 6.65 -5.78 11.34
CA LYS A 78 7.72 -6.28 10.47
C LYS A 78 7.54 -5.82 9.02
N GLU A 79 6.34 -5.89 8.47
CA GLU A 79 6.03 -5.46 7.10
C GLU A 79 6.20 -3.94 6.93
N SER A 80 5.80 -3.15 7.94
CA SER A 80 5.95 -1.69 7.91
C SER A 80 7.42 -1.23 7.92
N VAL A 81 8.32 -1.98 8.58
CA VAL A 81 9.73 -1.62 8.73
C VAL A 81 10.57 -2.02 7.50
N ILE A 82 10.16 -3.05 6.74
CA ILE A 82 10.90 -3.52 5.55
C ILE A 82 11.03 -2.44 4.46
N HIS A 83 10.11 -1.46 4.42
CA HIS A 83 10.13 -0.39 3.42
C HIS A 83 10.82 0.89 3.88
N TYR A 84 11.18 1.01 5.17
CA TYR A 84 12.04 2.08 5.65
C TYR A 84 13.51 1.72 5.48
N LYS A 85 14.09 2.03 4.31
CA LYS A 85 15.55 2.17 4.21
C LYS A 85 15.95 3.39 5.04
N PHE A 86 16.32 3.17 6.30
CA PHE A 86 17.05 4.18 7.08
C PHE A 86 18.32 4.55 6.30
N ARG A 87 18.32 5.69 5.62
CA ARG A 87 19.57 6.32 5.16
C ARG A 87 20.30 6.79 6.40
N VAL A 88 21.05 5.89 7.04
CA VAL A 88 22.04 6.26 8.03
C VAL A 88 23.11 7.05 7.29
N THR A 89 22.95 8.37 7.25
CA THR A 89 24.02 9.26 6.81
C THR A 89 25.02 9.31 7.96
N ARG A 90 26.00 8.39 7.94
CA ARG A 90 27.24 8.63 8.67
C ARG A 90 27.88 9.86 8.05
N LYS A 91 27.69 11.03 8.68
CA LYS A 91 28.61 12.15 8.48
C LYS A 91 29.95 11.68 9.04
N GLU A 92 30.83 11.21 8.16
CA GLU A 92 32.24 11.14 8.48
C GLU A 92 32.70 12.57 8.78
N LYS A 93 33.09 12.82 10.03
CA LYS A 93 33.82 14.03 10.39
C LYS A 93 35.24 13.87 9.84
N ILE A 94 35.61 14.81 8.97
CA ILE A 94 36.99 15.13 8.58
C ILE A 94 37.79 15.47 9.84
#